data_AF-A0A259EZ32-F1
#
_entry.id   AF-A0A259EZ32-F1
#
_cell.length_a   1.000
_cell.length_b   1.000
_cell.length_c   1.000
_cell.angle_alpha   90.00
_cell.angle_beta   90.00
_cell.angle_gamma   90.00
#
_symmetry.space_group_name_H-M   'P 1'
#
loop_
_entity.id
_entity.type
_entity.pdbx_description
1 polymer ?
#
loop_
_entity_poly.entity_id
_entity_poly.type
_entity_poly.pdbx_seq_one_letter_code
_entity_poly.pdbx_strand_id
1 'polypeptide(L)'
;MRKYLIGLLAISAVLLSGCGYNQIQSQDEQVTSGWSEVLNQYQRRADLIPNLVSTVKGEAKFEQDTLTKVVEARSKATSIQATPDLVNNPEAFQKFQQAQGQLTSAL
;
A
#
# COMPACT_ATOMS: atom_id res chain seq x y z
N MET A 1 -46.00 -17.45 59.65
CA MET A 1 -45.69 -16.25 58.83
C MET A 1 -44.22 -15.81 58.94
N ARG A 2 -43.67 -15.58 60.14
CA ARG A 2 -42.27 -15.10 60.32
C ARG A 2 -41.18 -16.01 59.72
N LYS A 3 -41.33 -17.34 59.79
CA LYS A 3 -40.40 -18.31 59.19
C LYS A 3 -40.37 -18.25 57.65
N TYR A 4 -41.53 -18.01 57.02
CA TYR A 4 -41.64 -17.87 55.57
C TYR A 4 -41.02 -16.55 55.07
N LEU A 5 -41.18 -15.47 55.83
CA LEU A 5 -40.52 -14.18 55.55
C LEU A 5 -38.98 -14.29 55.59
N ILE A 6 -38.43 -15.01 56.57
CA ILE A 6 -36.98 -15.23 56.68
C ILE A 6 -36.48 -16.09 55.52
N GLY A 7 -37.21 -17.15 55.14
CA GLY A 7 -36.88 -17.96 53.97
C GLY A 7 -36.88 -17.16 52.67
N LEU A 8 -37.87 -16.29 52.47
CA LEU A 8 -37.98 -15.46 51.27
C LEU A 8 -36.86 -14.40 51.19
N LEU A 9 -36.46 -13.84 52.34
CA LEU A 9 -35.36 -12.88 52.43
C LEU A 9 -33.98 -13.52 52.19
N ALA A 10 -33.80 -14.77 52.61
CA ALA A 10 -32.59 -15.54 52.31
C ALA A 10 -32.48 -15.87 50.81
N ILE A 11 -33.60 -16.25 50.18
CA ILE A 11 -33.65 -16.54 48.74
C ILE A 11 -33.38 -15.28 47.91
N SER A 12 -33.97 -14.14 48.28
CA SER A 12 -33.73 -12.88 47.56
C SER A 12 -32.27 -12.43 47.67
N ALA A 13 -31.65 -12.56 48.84
CA ALA A 13 -30.24 -12.21 49.04
C ALA A 13 -29.29 -13.03 48.15
N VAL A 14 -29.58 -14.33 47.97
CA VAL A 14 -28.81 -15.20 47.07
C VAL A 14 -29.01 -14.78 45.61
N LEU A 15 -30.24 -14.49 45.19
CA LEU A 15 -30.55 -14.10 43.81
C LEU A 15 -29.95 -12.73 43.42
N LEU A 16 -29.80 -11.80 44.37
CA LEU A 16 -29.22 -10.48 44.14
C LEU A 16 -27.68 -10.48 44.10
N SER A 17 -27.03 -11.52 44.64
CA SER A 17 -25.56 -11.57 44.79
C SER A 17 -24.77 -11.71 43.47
N GLY A 18 -25.44 -12.11 42.38
CA GLY A 18 -24.82 -12.27 41.05
C GLY A 18 -25.01 -11.09 40.09
N CYS A 19 -25.80 -10.07 40.46
CA CYS A 19 -26.08 -8.94 39.59
C CYS A 19 -24.87 -8.00 39.50
N GLY A 20 -24.21 -7.96 38.35
CA GLY A 20 -23.15 -7.00 38.03
C GLY A 20 -21.78 -7.61 37.76
N TYR A 21 -21.42 -8.73 38.40
CA TYR A 21 -20.11 -9.37 38.17
C TYR A 21 -19.96 -9.86 36.73
N ASN A 22 -20.98 -10.54 36.20
CA ASN A 22 -21.00 -11.01 34.80
C ASN A 22 -20.99 -9.84 33.80
N GLN A 23 -21.57 -8.70 34.18
CA GLN A 23 -21.58 -7.51 33.33
C GLN A 23 -20.18 -6.90 33.25
N ILE A 24 -19.46 -6.82 34.38
CA ILE A 24 -18.08 -6.34 34.43
C ILE A 24 -17.17 -7.27 33.64
N GLN A 25 -17.28 -8.60 33.84
CA GLN A 25 -16.49 -9.57 33.08
C GLN A 25 -16.78 -9.46 31.58
N SER A 26 -18.05 -9.36 31.17
CA SER A 26 -18.40 -9.23 29.76
C SER A 26 -17.83 -7.95 29.13
N GLN A 27 -17.81 -6.84 29.87
CA GLN A 27 -17.22 -5.58 29.40
C GLN A 27 -15.69 -5.68 29.28
N ASP A 28 -15.02 -6.35 30.22
CA ASP A 28 -13.58 -6.58 30.18
C ASP A 28 -13.16 -7.42 28.96
N GLU A 29 -13.90 -8.50 28.68
CA GLU A 29 -13.69 -9.33 27.48
C GLU A 29 -13.94 -8.54 26.19
N GLN A 30 -14.94 -7.66 26.16
CA GLN A 30 -15.18 -6.79 25.00
C GLN A 30 -14.03 -5.81 24.76
N VAL A 31 -13.47 -5.21 25.83
CA VAL A 31 -12.30 -4.34 25.73
C VAL A 31 -11.09 -5.11 25.22
N THR A 32 -10.84 -6.30 25.78
CA THR A 32 -9.73 -7.18 25.37
C THR A 32 -9.86 -7.62 23.91
N SER A 33 -11.06 -8.00 23.48
CA SER A 33 -11.35 -8.33 22.09
C SER A 33 -11.14 -7.12 21.17
N GLY A 34 -11.62 -5.94 21.56
CA GLY A 34 -11.45 -4.71 20.79
C GLY A 34 -9.98 -4.33 20.63
N TRP A 35 -9.18 -4.48 21.69
CA TRP A 35 -7.74 -4.23 21.63
C TRP A 35 -7.01 -5.24 20.73
N SER A 36 -7.41 -6.51 20.79
CA SER A 36 -6.87 -7.56 19.92
C SER A 36 -7.13 -7.26 18.44
N GLU A 37 -8.32 -6.76 18.10
CA GLU A 37 -8.63 -6.36 16.73
C GLU A 37 -7.75 -5.20 16.26
N VAL A 38 -7.54 -4.18 17.11
CA VAL A 38 -6.62 -3.07 16.80
C VAL A 38 -5.22 -3.59 16.50
N LEU A 39 -4.68 -4.48 17.34
CA LEU A 39 -3.36 -5.08 17.13
C LEU A 39 -3.30 -5.87 15.81
N ASN A 40 -4.33 -6.66 15.50
CA ASN A 40 -4.42 -7.41 14.24
C ASN A 40 -4.39 -6.48 13.02
N GLN A 41 -5.11 -5.35 13.06
CA GLN A 41 -5.09 -4.37 11.96
C GLN A 41 -3.71 -3.72 11.80
N TYR A 42 -3.03 -3.39 12.90
CA TYR A 42 -1.66 -2.87 12.85
C TYR A 42 -0.68 -3.90 12.28
N GLN A 43 -0.79 -5.17 12.70
CA GLN A 43 0.03 -6.25 12.17
C GLN A 43 -0.18 -6.43 10.67
N ARG A 44 -1.44 -6.51 10.23
CA ARG A 44 -1.78 -6.64 8.80
C ARG A 44 -1.25 -5.47 7.96
N ARG A 45 -1.30 -4.24 8.50
CA ARG A 45 -0.69 -3.07 7.83
C ARG A 45 0.83 -3.23 7.74
N ALA A 46 1.50 -3.62 8.82
CA ALA A 46 2.94 -3.86 8.84
C ALA A 46 3.35 -4.95 7.83
N ASP A 47 2.59 -6.04 7.75
CA ASP A 47 2.84 -7.15 6.82
C ASP A 47 2.63 -6.76 5.35
N LEU A 48 1.71 -5.84 5.07
CA LEU A 48 1.40 -5.40 3.70
C LEU A 48 2.34 -4.29 3.18
N ILE A 49 2.97 -3.50 4.07
CA ILE A 49 3.87 -2.40 3.67
C ILE A 49 5.00 -2.86 2.75
N PRO A 50 5.72 -3.97 3.03
CA PRO A 50 6.78 -4.45 2.13
C PRO A 50 6.28 -4.75 0.72
N ASN A 51 5.08 -5.33 0.57
CA ASN A 51 4.49 -5.63 -0.73
C ASN A 51 4.18 -4.35 -1.50
N LEU A 52 3.59 -3.34 -0.84
CA LEU A 52 3.33 -2.03 -1.45
C LEU A 52 4.63 -1.35 -1.90
N VAL A 53 5.66 -1.39 -1.06
CA VAL A 53 6.99 -0.82 -1.39
C VAL A 53 7.60 -1.55 -2.58
N SER A 54 7.47 -2.87 -2.66
CA SER A 54 7.96 -3.66 -3.81
C SER A 54 7.27 -3.25 -5.10
N THR A 55 5.93 -3.12 -5.09
CA THR A 55 5.17 -2.70 -6.29
C THR A 55 5.57 -1.29 -6.72
N VAL A 56 5.59 -0.32 -5.80
CA VAL A 56 5.97 1.07 -6.13
C VAL A 56 7.41 1.15 -6.64
N LYS A 57 8.35 0.39 -6.06
CA LYS A 57 9.74 0.32 -6.57
C LYS A 57 9.81 -0.30 -7.96
N GLY A 58 8.99 -1.31 -8.25
CA GLY A 58 8.90 -1.92 -9.58
C GLY A 58 8.46 -0.91 -10.64
N GLU A 59 7.37 -0.20 -10.40
CA GLU A 59 6.86 0.86 -11.28
C GLU A 59 7.86 2.02 -11.41
N ALA A 60 8.42 2.49 -10.29
CA ALA A 60 9.42 3.56 -10.32
C ALA A 60 10.67 3.17 -11.12
N LYS A 61 11.10 1.91 -11.05
CA LYS A 61 12.21 1.40 -11.86
C LYS A 61 11.83 1.32 -13.35
N PHE A 62 10.63 0.86 -13.67
CA PHE A 62 10.14 0.83 -15.05
C PHE A 62 10.09 2.24 -15.66
N GLU A 63 9.56 3.22 -14.93
CA GLU A 63 9.52 4.62 -15.34
C GLU A 63 10.92 5.23 -15.50
N GLN A 64 11.84 4.94 -14.57
CA GLN A 64 13.23 5.40 -14.68
C GLN A 64 13.92 4.82 -15.92
N ASP A 65 13.76 3.52 -16.18
CA ASP A 65 14.36 2.85 -17.33
C ASP A 65 13.76 3.39 -18.64
N THR A 66 12.45 3.68 -18.67
CA THR A 66 11.75 4.29 -19.82
C THR A 66 12.24 5.71 -20.08
N LEU A 67 12.27 6.55 -19.04
CA LEU A 67 12.72 7.93 -19.14
C LEU A 67 14.18 8.02 -19.60
N THR A 68 15.05 7.14 -19.08
CA THR A 68 16.45 7.06 -19.50
C THR A 68 16.56 6.77 -20.99
N LYS A 69 15.83 5.76 -21.51
CA LYS A 69 15.82 5.41 -22.93
C LYS A 69 15.36 6.57 -23.82
N VAL A 70 14.29 7.27 -23.42
CA VAL A 70 13.77 8.43 -24.17
C VAL A 70 14.80 9.56 -24.19
N VAL A 71 15.42 9.87 -23.04
CA VAL A 71 16.44 10.92 -22.94
C VAL A 71 17.68 10.58 -23.78
N GLU A 72 18.15 9.34 -23.74
CA GLU A 72 19.27 8.88 -24.56
C GLU A 72 18.94 8.94 -26.06
N ALA A 73 17.76 8.47 -26.47
CA ALA A 73 17.31 8.53 -27.86
C ALA A 73 17.21 9.98 -28.34
N ARG A 74 16.67 10.88 -27.49
CA ARG A 74 16.59 12.31 -27.79
C ARG A 74 17.97 12.95 -27.88
N SER A 75 18.89 12.60 -26.99
CA SER A 75 20.28 13.10 -27.03
C SER A 75 20.99 12.68 -28.31
N LYS A 76 20.84 11.42 -28.75
CA LYS A 76 21.39 10.92 -30.01
C LYS A 76 20.77 11.59 -31.24
N ALA A 77 19.46 11.78 -31.25
CA ALA A 77 18.75 12.46 -32.32
C ALA A 77 19.17 13.93 -32.46
N THR A 78 19.34 14.63 -31.33
CA THR A 78 19.68 16.05 -31.30
C THR A 78 21.17 16.35 -31.45
N SER A 79 22.05 15.37 -31.26
CA SER A 79 23.50 15.55 -31.46
C SER A 79 23.93 15.61 -32.92
N ILE A 80 23.09 15.12 -33.84
CA ILE A 80 23.34 15.22 -35.28
C ILE A 80 22.71 16.51 -35.80
N GLN A 81 23.54 17.52 -36.07
CA GLN A 81 23.09 18.79 -36.64
C GLN A 81 22.52 18.57 -38.04
N ALA A 82 21.26 18.95 -38.26
CA ALA A 82 20.63 18.97 -39.58
C ALA A 82 21.13 20.17 -40.38
N THR A 83 22.29 20.04 -41.03
CA THR A 83 22.83 21.04 -41.96
C THR A 83 22.43 20.72 -43.41
N PRO A 84 22.40 21.71 -44.32
CA PRO A 84 22.17 21.46 -45.75
C PRO A 84 23.17 20.46 -46.34
N ASP A 85 24.42 20.48 -45.87
CA ASP A 85 25.49 19.58 -46.32
C ASP A 85 25.29 18.13 -45.87
N LEU A 86 24.49 17.89 -44.82
CA LEU A 86 24.18 16.55 -44.34
C LEU A 86 23.54 15.69 -45.43
N VAL A 87 22.69 16.30 -46.27
CA VAL A 87 21.98 15.62 -47.38
C VAL A 87 22.96 15.20 -48.49
N ASN A 88 24.08 15.90 -48.61
CA ASN A 88 25.12 15.60 -49.60
C ASN A 88 26.08 14.49 -49.15
N ASN A 89 25.97 14.02 -47.90
CA ASN A 89 26.75 12.90 -47.36
C ASN A 89 25.83 11.71 -47.02
N PRO A 90 25.77 10.68 -47.89
CA PRO A 90 24.87 9.53 -47.72
C PRO A 90 25.02 8.80 -46.38
N GLU A 91 26.24 8.63 -45.87
CA GLU A 91 26.50 7.95 -44.60
C GLU A 91 26.02 8.78 -43.40
N ALA A 92 26.28 10.09 -43.42
CA ALA A 92 25.84 11.00 -42.36
C ALA A 92 24.30 11.11 -42.34
N PHE A 93 23.67 11.18 -43.51
CA PHE A 93 22.22 11.21 -43.65
C PHE A 93 21.57 9.90 -43.18
N GLN A 94 22.20 8.74 -43.44
CA GLN A 94 21.72 7.45 -42.94
C GLN A 94 21.78 7.39 -41.40
N LYS A 95 22.87 7.88 -40.78
CA LYS A 95 22.98 7.96 -39.31
C LYS A 95 21.93 8.89 -38.71
N PHE A 96 21.67 10.03 -39.35
CA PHE A 96 20.60 10.94 -38.94
C PHE A 96 19.23 10.26 -38.97
N GLN A 97 18.88 9.61 -40.08
CA GLN A 97 17.61 8.87 -40.19
C GLN A 97 17.47 7.77 -39.15
N GLN A 98 18.55 7.02 -38.87
CA GLN A 98 18.56 6.00 -37.82
C GLN A 98 18.33 6.61 -36.43
N ALA A 99 19.01 7.71 -36.09
CA ALA A 99 18.83 8.39 -34.82
C ALA A 99 17.41 8.94 -34.65
N GLN A 100 16.84 9.51 -35.71
CA GLN A 100 15.45 9.98 -35.74
C GLN A 100 14.46 8.80 -35.56
N GLY A 101 14.67 7.68 -36.24
CA GLY A 101 13.82 6.49 -36.11
C GLY A 101 13.90 5.84 -34.72
N GLN A 102 15.07 5.86 -34.07
CA GLN A 102 15.23 5.42 -32.68
C GLN A 102 14.44 6.29 -31.70
N LEU A 103 14.43 7.62 -31.89
CA LEU A 103 13.60 8.51 -31.08
C LEU A 103 12.11 8.24 -31.28
N THR A 104 11.64 8.07 -32.52
CA THR A 104 10.23 7.74 -32.80
C THR A 104 9.80 6.41 -32.20
N SER A 105 10.71 5.43 -32.13
CA SER A 105 10.41 4.11 -31.54
C SER A 105 10.46 4.09 -30.00
N ALA A 106 11.05 5.11 -29.38
CA ALA A 106 11.19 5.23 -27.93
C ALA A 106 10.03 6.01 -27.28
N LEU A 107 9.24 6.74 -28.08
CA LEU A 107 8.02 7.45 -27.68
C LEU A 107 6.80 6.53 -27.75
#